data_AF-A0A8C9MML7-F1
#
_entry.id   AF-A0A8C9MML7-F1
#
_cell.length_a   1.000
_cell.length_b   1.000
_cell.length_c   1.000
_cell.angle_alpha   90.00
_cell.angle_beta   90.00
_cell.angle_gamma   90.00
#
_symmetry.space_group_name_H-M   'P 1'
#
loop_
_entity.id
_entity.type
_entity.pdbx_description
1 polymer ?
#
loop_
_entity_poly.entity_id
_entity_poly.type
_entity_poly.pdbx_seq_one_letter_code
_entity_poly.pdbx_strand_id
1 'polypeptide(L)'
;MKKFKRYVEDNWNKCDMVTIFLFIIGVICRMLNSTFQAGRTILAIDFMVFTLRLIHIFAIHKQLGPKIIIVERMVSDVFFFLFFLSVWLIAYGVTTQALLHPDDSRVEWIFRRVLYRPYLQIFGQIPLDEIDTSRTYPRNCTFNPLQILQENMPSCPNSYANWLVILLLVIFLLVTNVLLMNLLIAMFSYTFQVVQGNTDIFWKVQRYNLIVEYHGRPALAPPFIIINHITLVLRRLFNKMEHEKKHLGEFKVRHGLCFMISSEASPFCSRCLLCFHRVDNLSKYFSGLKEQEKRFKVLEAQVSSIF
;
A
#
# COMPACT_ATOMS: atom_id res chain seq x y z
N MET A 1 16.51 20.96 -11.97
CA MET A 1 15.38 20.23 -12.60
C MET A 1 15.44 18.70 -12.44
N LYS A 2 16.53 18.01 -12.83
CA LYS A 2 16.60 16.53 -12.77
C LYS A 2 16.26 15.91 -11.39
N LYS A 3 16.72 16.54 -10.29
CA LYS A 3 16.42 16.09 -8.91
C LYS A 3 14.94 16.24 -8.53
N PHE A 4 14.28 17.32 -8.97
CA PHE A 4 12.86 17.56 -8.73
C PHE A 4 11.99 16.58 -9.53
N LYS A 5 12.34 16.33 -10.80
CA LYS A 5 11.65 15.33 -11.62
C LYS A 5 11.68 13.93 -10.98
N ARG A 6 12.85 13.51 -10.49
CA ARG A 6 13.01 12.21 -9.80
C ARG A 6 12.23 12.14 -8.48
N TYR A 7 12.10 13.26 -7.76
CA TYR A 7 11.29 13.33 -6.54
C TYR A 7 9.79 13.17 -6.83
N VAL A 8 9.30 13.83 -7.89
CA VAL A 8 7.90 13.78 -8.33
C VAL A 8 7.55 12.46 -9.01
N GLU A 9 8.50 11.67 -9.51
CA GLU A 9 8.23 10.36 -10.12
C GLU A 9 7.81 9.30 -9.09
N ASP A 10 8.26 9.41 -7.84
CA ASP A 10 7.93 8.46 -6.77
C ASP A 10 6.46 8.58 -6.32
N ASN A 11 5.73 7.47 -6.34
CA ASN A 11 4.30 7.43 -6.01
C ASN A 11 4.03 7.81 -4.54
N TRP A 12 4.95 7.49 -3.63
CA TRP A 12 4.81 7.85 -2.21
C TRP A 12 4.97 9.36 -2.00
N ASN A 13 5.90 9.99 -2.72
CA ASN A 13 6.09 11.43 -2.66
C ASN A 13 4.94 12.20 -3.31
N LYS A 14 4.34 11.67 -4.38
CA LYS A 14 3.10 12.23 -4.96
C LYS A 14 1.95 12.22 -3.94
N CYS A 15 1.73 11.09 -3.27
CA CYS A 15 0.72 10.96 -2.23
C CYS A 15 0.92 11.98 -1.11
N ASP A 16 2.17 12.17 -0.69
CA ASP A 16 2.52 13.13 0.35
C ASP A 16 2.26 14.60 -0.07
N MET A 17 2.63 14.96 -1.30
CA MET A 17 2.36 16.27 -1.86
C MET A 17 0.86 16.55 -1.96
N VAL A 18 0.06 15.55 -2.37
CA VAL A 18 -1.41 15.65 -2.41
C VAL A 18 -1.98 15.84 -1.00
N THR A 19 -1.47 15.11 -0.01
CA THR A 19 -1.91 15.21 1.39
C THR A 19 -1.62 16.61 1.96
N ILE A 20 -0.40 17.12 1.78
CA ILE A 20 -0.03 18.47 2.25
C ILE A 20 -0.89 19.55 1.57
N PHE A 21 -1.18 19.38 0.27
CA PHE A 21 -2.06 20.28 -0.46
C PHE A 21 -3.51 20.26 0.06
N LEU A 22 -4.07 19.07 0.30
CA LEU A 22 -5.40 18.90 0.89
C LEU A 22 -5.48 19.47 2.30
N PHE A 23 -4.44 19.31 3.12
CA PHE A 23 -4.34 19.92 4.44
C PHE A 23 -4.41 21.45 4.37
N ILE A 24 -3.64 22.08 3.46
CA ILE A 24 -3.66 23.54 3.29
C ILE A 24 -5.06 24.01 2.87
N ILE A 25 -5.70 23.33 1.91
CA ILE A 25 -7.08 23.63 1.51
C ILE A 25 -8.04 23.49 2.69
N GLY A 26 -7.94 22.40 3.46
CA GLY A 26 -8.79 22.15 4.62
C GLY A 26 -8.67 23.25 5.68
N VAL A 27 -7.44 23.73 5.93
CA VAL A 27 -7.19 24.85 6.85
C VAL A 27 -7.76 26.15 6.31
N ILE A 28 -7.55 26.48 5.03
CA ILE A 28 -8.10 27.70 4.40
C ILE A 28 -9.63 27.69 4.46
N CYS A 29 -10.27 26.58 4.07
CA CYS A 29 -11.72 26.41 4.15
C CYS A 29 -12.27 26.49 5.57
N ARG A 30 -11.47 26.11 6.58
CA ARG A 30 -11.84 26.25 8.00
C ARG A 30 -11.77 27.69 8.49
N MET A 31 -10.92 28.55 7.92
CA MET A 31 -10.82 29.97 8.29
C MET A 31 -11.99 30.81 7.75
N LEU A 32 -12.72 30.31 6.77
CA LEU A 32 -13.90 30.95 6.19
C LEU A 32 -15.18 30.46 6.89
N ASN A 33 -15.95 31.38 7.47
CA ASN A 33 -17.19 31.04 8.17
C ASN A 33 -18.22 30.31 7.28
N SER A 34 -18.25 30.61 5.98
CA SER A 34 -19.17 29.96 5.02
C SER A 34 -18.85 28.49 4.75
N THR A 35 -17.57 28.10 4.82
CA THR A 35 -17.11 26.74 4.49
C THR A 35 -16.61 25.95 5.70
N PHE A 36 -16.92 26.40 6.92
CA PHE A 36 -16.40 25.81 8.15
C PHE A 36 -16.68 24.29 8.26
N GLN A 37 -17.90 23.86 7.96
CA GLN A 37 -18.28 22.45 8.02
C GLN A 37 -17.58 21.62 6.93
N ALA A 38 -17.45 22.16 5.72
CA ALA A 38 -16.70 21.50 4.65
C ALA A 38 -15.22 21.34 5.01
N GLY A 39 -14.60 22.38 5.58
CA GLY A 39 -13.22 22.34 6.08
C GLY A 39 -13.01 21.27 7.16
N ARG A 40 -13.98 21.10 8.08
CA ARG A 40 -13.95 20.01 9.07
C ARG A 40 -13.95 18.63 8.41
N THR A 41 -14.81 18.41 7.41
CA THR A 41 -14.88 17.13 6.69
C THR A 41 -13.60 16.83 5.92
N ILE A 42 -13.03 17.84 5.25
CA ILE A 42 -11.76 17.68 4.50
C ILE A 42 -10.62 17.31 5.46
N LEU A 43 -10.48 18.02 6.58
CA LEU A 43 -9.44 17.73 7.57
C LEU A 43 -9.60 16.34 8.22
N ALA A 44 -10.83 15.86 8.38
CA ALA A 44 -11.08 14.52 8.91
C ALA A 44 -10.62 13.43 7.92
N ILE A 45 -10.88 13.61 6.63
CA ILE A 45 -10.39 12.70 5.58
C ILE A 45 -8.86 12.78 5.47
N ASP A 46 -8.32 13.99 5.53
CA ASP A 46 -6.87 14.24 5.46
C ASP A 46 -6.11 13.55 6.61
N PHE A 47 -6.66 13.58 7.83
CA PHE A 47 -6.11 12.81 8.95
C PHE A 47 -6.01 11.30 8.67
N MET A 48 -7.02 10.71 8.00
CA MET A 48 -6.97 9.30 7.60
C MET A 48 -5.79 9.04 6.64
N VAL A 49 -5.55 9.92 5.67
CA VAL A 49 -4.41 9.78 4.74
C VAL A 49 -3.07 9.95 5.47
N PHE A 50 -2.97 10.90 6.40
CA PHE A 50 -1.78 11.07 7.24
C PHE A 50 -1.46 9.85 8.10
N THR A 51 -2.48 9.17 8.63
CA THR A 51 -2.27 7.94 9.41
C THR A 51 -1.84 6.77 8.53
N LEU A 52 -2.35 6.65 7.29
CA LEU A 52 -1.85 5.66 6.32
C LEU A 52 -0.35 5.81 6.04
N ARG A 53 0.19 7.04 6.08
CA ARG A 53 1.63 7.28 5.91
C ARG A 53 2.49 6.66 7.03
N LEU A 54 1.92 6.40 8.21
CA LEU A 54 2.63 5.68 9.27
C LEU A 54 3.00 4.26 8.85
N ILE A 55 2.22 3.62 7.97
CA ILE A 55 2.51 2.29 7.43
C ILE A 55 3.87 2.28 6.71
N HIS A 56 4.17 3.33 5.95
CA HIS A 56 5.46 3.46 5.25
C HIS A 56 6.63 3.61 6.23
N ILE A 57 6.44 4.29 7.37
CA ILE A 57 7.45 4.39 8.43
C ILE A 57 7.66 3.02 9.09
N PHE A 58 6.58 2.31 9.40
CA PHE A 58 6.65 0.97 9.99
C PHE A 58 7.24 -0.09 9.05
N ALA A 59 7.29 0.17 7.74
CA ALA A 59 7.94 -0.71 6.76
C ALA A 59 9.45 -0.90 7.02
N ILE A 60 10.09 0.01 7.76
CA ILE A 60 11.51 -0.08 8.16
C ILE A 60 11.72 -1.17 9.23
N HIS A 61 10.68 -1.48 10.01
CA HIS A 61 10.81 -2.39 11.15
C HIS A 61 11.10 -3.83 10.71
N LYS A 62 12.01 -4.53 11.42
CA LYS A 62 12.50 -5.88 11.06
C LYS A 62 11.41 -6.94 10.93
N GLN A 63 10.38 -6.85 11.78
CA GLN A 63 9.31 -7.85 11.82
C GLN A 63 8.07 -7.46 11.01
N LEU A 64 7.84 -6.15 10.78
CA LEU A 64 6.62 -5.65 10.12
C LEU A 64 6.86 -5.33 8.65
N GLY A 65 8.07 -4.91 8.28
CA GLY A 65 8.42 -4.55 6.92
C GLY A 65 8.16 -5.63 5.87
N PRO A 66 8.66 -6.88 6.06
CA PRO A 66 8.39 -7.96 5.12
C PRO A 66 6.89 -8.22 4.94
N LYS A 67 6.11 -8.15 6.03
CA LYS A 67 4.65 -8.34 6.00
C LYS A 67 3.94 -7.24 5.21
N ILE A 68 4.35 -5.97 5.39
CA ILE A 68 3.78 -4.82 4.67
C ILE A 68 4.06 -4.95 3.16
N ILE A 69 5.27 -5.34 2.76
CA ILE A 69 5.64 -5.55 1.35
C ILE A 69 4.80 -6.66 0.69
N ILE A 70 4.48 -7.72 1.45
CA ILE A 70 3.60 -8.79 0.96
C ILE A 70 2.19 -8.27 0.72
N VAL A 71 1.63 -7.52 1.68
CA VAL A 71 0.29 -6.92 1.56
C VAL A 71 0.24 -5.99 0.34
N GLU A 72 1.25 -5.14 0.13
CA GLU A 72 1.32 -4.26 -1.04
C GLU A 72 1.24 -5.04 -2.36
N ARG A 73 1.85 -6.22 -2.44
CA ARG A 73 1.78 -7.07 -3.63
C ARG A 73 0.44 -7.78 -3.79
N MET A 74 -0.18 -8.19 -2.69
CA MET A 74 -1.52 -8.82 -2.69
C MET A 74 -2.63 -7.86 -3.12
N VAL A 75 -2.44 -6.55 -3.01
CA VAL A 75 -3.42 -5.55 -3.48
C VAL A 75 -3.69 -5.71 -4.99
N SER A 76 -2.71 -6.17 -5.78
CA SER A 76 -2.93 -6.48 -7.20
C SER A 76 -4.00 -7.57 -7.38
N ASP A 77 -3.97 -8.61 -6.55
CA ASP A 77 -4.95 -9.71 -6.61
C ASP A 77 -6.33 -9.23 -6.17
N VAL A 78 -6.39 -8.31 -5.19
CA VAL A 78 -7.64 -7.66 -4.76
C VAL A 78 -8.30 -6.93 -5.92
N PHE A 79 -7.55 -6.22 -6.75
CA PHE A 79 -8.12 -5.50 -7.89
C PHE A 79 -8.77 -6.45 -8.91
N PHE A 80 -8.13 -7.57 -9.23
CA PHE A 80 -8.72 -8.58 -10.12
C PHE A 80 -9.99 -9.19 -9.52
N PHE A 81 -9.97 -9.49 -8.22
CA PHE A 81 -11.15 -9.98 -7.52
C PHE A 81 -12.31 -8.98 -7.52
N LEU A 82 -12.01 -7.71 -7.18
CA LEU A 82 -13.01 -6.64 -7.13
C LEU A 82 -13.68 -6.41 -8.49
N PHE A 83 -12.98 -6.64 -9.59
CA PHE A 83 -13.57 -6.59 -10.93
C PHE A 83 -14.68 -7.63 -11.09
N PHE A 84 -14.39 -8.92 -10.84
CA PHE A 84 -15.40 -9.98 -10.92
C PHE A 84 -16.54 -9.77 -9.93
N LEU A 85 -16.22 -9.36 -8.70
CA LEU A 85 -17.22 -9.06 -7.68
C LEU A 85 -18.14 -7.93 -8.13
N SER A 86 -17.59 -6.86 -8.70
CA SER A 86 -18.35 -5.68 -9.14
C SER A 86 -19.28 -6.00 -10.30
N VAL A 87 -18.82 -6.78 -11.30
CA VAL A 87 -19.69 -7.23 -12.41
C VAL A 87 -20.87 -8.05 -11.87
N TRP A 88 -20.60 -9.01 -10.99
CA TRP A 88 -21.65 -9.86 -10.40
C TRP A 88 -22.60 -9.07 -9.50
N LEU A 89 -22.07 -8.17 -8.68
CA LEU A 89 -22.81 -7.33 -7.75
C LEU A 89 -23.74 -6.37 -8.48
N ILE A 90 -23.27 -5.72 -9.55
CA ILE A 90 -24.10 -4.83 -10.37
C ILE A 90 -25.22 -5.62 -11.05
N ALA A 91 -24.92 -6.79 -11.63
CA ALA A 91 -25.93 -7.61 -12.29
C ALA A 91 -27.05 -7.99 -11.31
N TYR A 92 -26.70 -8.56 -10.16
CA TYR A 92 -27.67 -8.93 -9.13
C TYR A 92 -28.43 -7.71 -8.55
N GLY A 93 -27.72 -6.62 -8.27
CA GLY A 93 -28.28 -5.41 -7.68
C GLY A 93 -29.30 -4.72 -8.59
N VAL A 94 -28.97 -4.57 -9.88
CA VAL A 94 -29.88 -3.97 -10.88
C VAL A 94 -31.10 -4.87 -11.11
N THR A 95 -30.91 -6.19 -11.24
CA THR A 95 -32.03 -7.12 -11.40
C THR A 95 -32.97 -7.10 -10.18
N THR A 96 -32.42 -7.11 -8.96
CA THR A 96 -33.22 -7.05 -7.73
C THR A 96 -33.98 -5.73 -7.59
N GLN A 97 -33.33 -4.60 -7.93
CA GLN A 97 -33.99 -3.28 -7.94
C GLN A 97 -35.15 -3.25 -8.94
N ALA A 98 -34.94 -3.75 -10.17
CA ALA A 98 -35.96 -3.77 -11.21
C ALA A 98 -37.15 -4.67 -10.86
N LEU A 99 -36.92 -5.78 -10.17
CA LEU A 99 -37.99 -6.71 -9.76
C LEU A 99 -38.79 -6.19 -8.56
N LEU A 100 -38.13 -5.57 -7.56
CA LEU A 100 -38.81 -5.12 -6.34
C LEU A 100 -39.39 -3.71 -6.46
N HIS A 101 -38.70 -2.77 -7.12
CA HIS A 101 -39.08 -1.35 -7.16
C HIS A 101 -38.92 -0.76 -8.57
N PRO A 102 -39.80 -1.12 -9.52
CA PRO A 102 -39.72 -0.65 -10.90
C PRO A 102 -39.95 0.86 -11.04
N ASP A 103 -40.77 1.46 -10.18
CA ASP A 103 -41.22 2.85 -10.31
C ASP A 103 -40.40 3.86 -9.48
N ASP A 104 -39.38 3.43 -8.72
CA ASP A 104 -38.55 4.34 -7.91
C ASP A 104 -37.47 4.97 -8.79
N SER A 105 -37.61 6.26 -9.12
CA SER A 105 -36.68 7.02 -9.97
C SER A 105 -35.62 7.81 -9.19
N ARG A 106 -35.59 7.71 -7.85
CA ARG A 106 -34.64 8.45 -7.02
C ARG A 106 -33.25 7.81 -7.10
N VAL A 107 -32.33 8.48 -7.80
CA VAL A 107 -30.95 8.01 -8.01
C VAL A 107 -30.23 7.61 -6.71
N GLU A 108 -30.31 8.39 -5.64
CA GLU A 108 -29.64 8.07 -4.37
C GLU A 108 -30.11 6.74 -3.77
N TRP A 109 -31.42 6.48 -3.83
CA TRP A 109 -32.02 5.24 -3.34
C TRP A 109 -31.68 4.06 -4.24
N ILE A 110 -31.69 4.25 -5.55
CA ILE A 110 -31.28 3.23 -6.53
C ILE A 110 -29.83 2.83 -6.28
N PHE A 111 -28.90 3.79 -6.17
CA PHE A 111 -27.49 3.48 -5.91
C PHE A 111 -27.29 2.72 -4.59
N ARG A 112 -28.01 3.12 -3.53
CA ARG A 112 -27.96 2.42 -2.24
C ARG A 112 -28.49 0.99 -2.34
N ARG A 113 -29.55 0.75 -3.11
CA ARG A 113 -30.17 -0.57 -3.26
C ARG A 113 -29.39 -1.48 -4.21
N VAL A 114 -28.81 -0.93 -5.29
CA VAL A 114 -28.07 -1.68 -6.30
C VAL A 114 -26.65 -2.03 -5.84
N LEU A 115 -25.96 -1.12 -5.14
CA LEU A 115 -24.57 -1.33 -4.77
C LEU A 115 -24.41 -1.69 -3.30
N TYR A 116 -24.86 -0.79 -2.42
CA TYR A 116 -24.55 -0.86 -0.99
C TYR A 116 -25.22 -2.04 -0.30
N ARG A 117 -26.50 -2.33 -0.60
CA ARG A 117 -27.21 -3.46 0.02
C ARG A 117 -26.64 -4.82 -0.38
N PRO A 118 -26.46 -5.17 -1.67
CA PRO A 118 -25.80 -6.41 -2.08
C PRO A 118 -24.39 -6.57 -1.51
N TYR A 119 -23.63 -5.47 -1.39
CA TYR A 119 -22.32 -5.49 -0.75
C TYR A 119 -22.40 -5.99 0.70
N LEU A 120 -23.37 -5.50 1.49
CA LEU A 120 -23.56 -5.93 2.87
C LEU A 120 -24.03 -7.38 3.01
N GLN A 121 -24.79 -7.90 2.04
CA GLN A 121 -25.25 -9.29 2.02
C GLN A 121 -24.08 -10.28 1.98
N ILE A 122 -22.97 -9.92 1.33
CA ILE A 122 -21.74 -10.73 1.30
C ILE A 122 -21.17 -10.94 2.72
N PHE A 123 -21.32 -9.94 3.60
CA PHE A 123 -20.89 -10.01 5.00
C PHE A 123 -21.95 -10.58 5.96
N GLY A 124 -23.05 -11.13 5.43
CA GLY A 124 -24.10 -11.77 6.22
C GLY A 124 -25.19 -10.82 6.75
N GLN A 125 -25.19 -9.55 6.37
CA GLN A 125 -26.28 -8.63 6.69
C GLN A 125 -27.37 -8.73 5.61
N ILE A 126 -28.33 -9.64 5.83
CA ILE A 126 -29.41 -9.92 4.86
C ILE A 126 -30.73 -9.34 5.39
N PRO A 127 -31.23 -8.21 4.83
CA PRO A 127 -32.50 -7.63 5.24
C PRO A 127 -33.68 -8.42 4.63
N LEU A 128 -33.95 -9.60 5.17
CA LEU A 128 -35.03 -10.49 4.71
C LEU A 128 -36.40 -9.79 4.77
N ASP A 129 -36.63 -8.95 5.78
CA ASP A 129 -37.91 -8.26 5.98
C ASP A 129 -38.26 -7.27 4.85
N GLU A 130 -37.26 -6.82 4.08
CA GLU A 130 -37.43 -5.89 2.96
C GLU A 130 -37.51 -6.58 1.60
N ILE A 131 -36.93 -7.79 1.49
CA ILE A 131 -36.85 -8.55 0.23
C ILE A 131 -38.04 -9.51 0.15
N ASP A 132 -38.35 -10.20 1.24
CA ASP A 132 -39.41 -11.20 1.31
C ASP A 132 -40.74 -10.55 1.64
N THR A 133 -41.58 -10.33 0.62
CA THR A 133 -42.92 -9.74 0.77
C THR A 133 -43.83 -10.53 1.72
N SER A 134 -43.55 -11.81 1.98
CA SER A 134 -44.33 -12.62 2.93
C SER A 134 -44.00 -12.31 4.39
N ARG A 135 -42.82 -11.77 4.66
CA ARG A 135 -42.33 -11.36 5.99
C ARG A 135 -42.41 -9.85 6.23
N THR A 136 -42.72 -9.07 5.18
CA THR A 136 -42.79 -7.63 5.29
C THR A 136 -43.87 -7.21 6.29
N TYR A 137 -43.43 -6.65 7.42
CA TYR A 137 -44.31 -6.03 8.41
C TYR A 137 -44.99 -4.78 7.80
N PRO A 138 -46.26 -4.47 8.12
CA PRO A 138 -46.93 -3.28 7.61
C PRO A 138 -46.11 -2.01 7.91
N ARG A 139 -45.49 -1.47 6.87
CA ARG A 139 -44.81 -0.17 6.86
C ARG A 139 -45.70 0.80 6.08
N ASN A 140 -45.67 2.09 6.46
CA ASN A 140 -46.26 3.15 5.66
C ASN A 140 -45.44 3.27 4.35
N CYS A 141 -45.86 2.57 3.31
CA CYS A 141 -45.24 2.58 1.98
C CYS A 141 -46.30 2.84 0.90
N THR A 142 -45.88 3.33 -0.26
CA THR A 142 -46.78 3.67 -1.36
C THR A 142 -46.35 3.05 -2.69
N PHE A 143 -47.32 2.77 -3.54
CA PHE A 143 -47.12 2.36 -4.94
C PHE A 143 -47.24 3.54 -5.92
N ASN A 144 -47.76 4.69 -5.46
CA ASN A 144 -47.98 5.86 -6.31
C ASN A 144 -46.66 6.59 -6.59
N PRO A 145 -46.21 6.71 -7.86
CA PRO A 145 -44.93 7.34 -8.20
C PRO A 145 -44.86 8.82 -7.80
N LEU A 146 -46.00 9.53 -7.85
CA LEU A 146 -46.08 10.94 -7.43
C LEU A 146 -45.82 11.12 -5.93
N GLN A 147 -46.35 10.23 -5.08
CA GLN A 147 -46.14 10.30 -3.62
C GLN A 147 -44.70 9.92 -3.23
N ILE A 148 -44.07 9.02 -3.98
CA ILE A 148 -42.68 8.60 -3.76
C ILE A 148 -41.71 9.77 -3.99
N LEU A 149 -41.94 10.57 -5.03
CA LEU A 149 -41.09 11.70 -5.38
C LEU A 149 -41.37 12.95 -4.56
N GLN A 150 -42.65 13.29 -4.33
CA GLN A 150 -43.01 14.56 -3.71
C GLN A 150 -42.96 14.52 -2.17
N GLU A 151 -43.30 13.38 -1.57
CA GLU A 151 -43.36 13.23 -0.10
C GLU A 151 -42.21 12.38 0.46
N ASN A 152 -41.25 11.96 -0.40
CA ASN A 152 -40.12 11.09 -0.04
C ASN A 152 -40.54 9.79 0.67
N MET A 153 -41.76 9.30 0.43
CA MET A 153 -42.23 8.05 1.01
C MET A 153 -41.46 6.83 0.45
N PRO A 154 -41.29 5.76 1.25
CA PRO A 154 -40.66 4.54 0.78
C PRO A 154 -41.58 3.80 -0.20
N SER A 155 -41.00 3.36 -1.33
CA SER A 155 -41.69 2.50 -2.29
C SER A 155 -41.93 1.12 -1.68
N CYS A 156 -43.14 0.58 -1.82
CA CYS A 156 -43.46 -0.80 -1.43
C CYS A 156 -42.81 -1.80 -2.41
N PRO A 157 -42.35 -2.98 -1.94
CA PRO A 157 -41.84 -4.02 -2.83
C PRO A 157 -42.98 -4.64 -3.66
N ASN A 158 -42.71 -4.94 -4.92
CA ASN A 158 -43.62 -5.66 -5.80
C ASN A 158 -43.61 -7.17 -5.47
N SER A 159 -44.80 -7.77 -5.29
CA SER A 159 -44.96 -9.18 -4.97
C SER A 159 -45.00 -10.11 -6.19
N TYR A 160 -45.10 -9.58 -7.41
CA TYR A 160 -45.30 -10.38 -8.63
C TYR A 160 -44.21 -11.45 -8.87
N ALA A 161 -42.94 -11.08 -8.71
CA ALA A 161 -41.79 -11.95 -8.97
C ALA A 161 -40.88 -12.12 -7.74
N ASN A 162 -41.43 -12.03 -6.53
CA ASN A 162 -40.64 -12.15 -5.31
C ASN A 162 -39.91 -13.52 -5.19
N TRP A 163 -40.55 -14.61 -5.63
CA TRP A 163 -39.91 -15.94 -5.65
C TRP A 163 -38.59 -15.96 -6.44
N LEU A 164 -38.51 -15.19 -7.54
CA LEU A 164 -37.31 -15.07 -8.36
C LEU A 164 -36.23 -14.26 -7.64
N VAL A 165 -36.62 -13.22 -6.90
CA VAL A 165 -35.69 -12.42 -6.08
C VAL A 165 -35.07 -13.26 -4.98
N ILE A 166 -35.87 -14.09 -4.29
CA ILE A 166 -35.37 -15.02 -3.27
C ILE A 166 -34.42 -16.05 -3.89
N LEU A 167 -34.75 -16.59 -5.06
CA LEU A 167 -33.88 -17.50 -5.78
C LEU A 167 -32.55 -16.83 -6.18
N LEU A 168 -32.61 -15.60 -6.71
CA LEU A 168 -31.44 -14.80 -7.06
C LEU A 168 -30.57 -14.51 -5.84
N LEU A 169 -31.16 -14.24 -4.68
CA LEU A 169 -30.44 -14.05 -3.42
C LEU A 169 -29.65 -15.31 -3.03
N VAL A 170 -30.26 -16.50 -3.12
CA VAL A 170 -29.57 -17.77 -2.83
C VAL A 170 -28.40 -18.00 -3.78
N ILE A 171 -28.62 -17.82 -5.09
CA ILE A 171 -27.57 -17.95 -6.10
C ILE A 171 -26.46 -16.91 -5.86
N PHE A 172 -26.82 -15.66 -5.58
CA PHE A 172 -25.87 -14.59 -5.29
C PHE A 172 -24.98 -14.96 -4.12
N LEU A 173 -25.55 -15.37 -2.99
CA LEU A 173 -24.80 -15.77 -1.79
C LEU A 173 -23.90 -17.00 -2.05
N LEU A 174 -24.37 -17.97 -2.83
CA LEU A 174 -23.56 -19.13 -3.21
C LEU A 174 -22.35 -18.70 -4.04
N VAL A 175 -22.57 -17.91 -5.09
CA VAL A 175 -21.48 -17.44 -5.96
C VAL A 175 -20.51 -16.53 -5.20
N THR A 176 -20.98 -15.60 -4.37
CA THR A 176 -20.08 -14.69 -3.65
C THR A 176 -19.35 -15.38 -2.51
N ASN A 177 -20.06 -16.08 -1.63
CA ASN A 177 -19.49 -16.54 -0.36
C ASN A 177 -18.83 -17.92 -0.50
N VAL A 178 -19.37 -18.80 -1.34
CA VAL A 178 -18.80 -20.15 -1.53
C VAL A 178 -17.75 -20.16 -2.63
N LEU A 179 -17.95 -19.42 -3.72
CA LEU A 179 -17.02 -19.45 -4.86
C LEU A 179 -16.02 -18.29 -4.81
N LEU A 180 -16.49 -17.03 -4.88
CA LEU A 180 -15.60 -15.87 -5.03
C LEU A 180 -14.72 -15.65 -3.79
N MET A 181 -15.29 -15.61 -2.59
CA MET A 181 -14.51 -15.38 -1.36
C MET A 181 -13.46 -16.47 -1.10
N ASN A 182 -13.80 -17.74 -1.35
CA ASN A 182 -12.85 -18.84 -1.20
C ASN A 182 -11.74 -18.81 -2.26
N LEU A 183 -12.07 -18.37 -3.48
CA LEU A 183 -11.06 -18.13 -4.51
C LEU A 183 -10.12 -17.00 -4.11
N LEU A 184 -10.61 -15.90 -3.54
CA LEU A 184 -9.76 -14.81 -3.04
C LEU A 184 -8.76 -15.31 -1.98
N ILE A 185 -9.24 -16.12 -1.03
CA ILE A 185 -8.38 -16.72 0.00
C ILE A 185 -7.31 -17.62 -0.64
N ALA A 186 -7.70 -18.42 -1.65
CA ALA A 186 -6.75 -19.28 -2.37
C ALA A 186 -5.70 -18.47 -3.13
N MET A 187 -6.10 -17.41 -3.83
CA MET A 187 -5.19 -16.50 -4.54
C MET A 187 -4.23 -15.81 -3.57
N PHE A 188 -4.71 -15.29 -2.44
CA PHE A 188 -3.86 -14.72 -1.41
C PHE A 188 -2.87 -15.74 -0.85
N SER A 189 -3.30 -16.97 -0.60
CA SER A 189 -2.40 -18.04 -0.12
C SER A 189 -1.29 -18.34 -1.14
N TYR A 190 -1.65 -18.45 -2.43
CA TYR A 190 -0.68 -18.66 -3.51
C TYR A 190 0.31 -17.49 -3.62
N THR A 191 -0.18 -16.25 -3.71
CA THR A 191 0.67 -15.06 -3.79
C THR A 191 1.52 -14.90 -2.53
N PHE A 192 0.98 -15.21 -1.34
CA PHE A 192 1.75 -15.21 -0.10
C PHE A 192 2.97 -16.10 -0.20
N GLN A 193 2.79 -17.35 -0.64
CA GLN A 193 3.88 -18.33 -0.75
C GLN A 193 4.93 -17.91 -1.79
N VAL A 194 4.49 -17.46 -2.97
CA VAL A 194 5.40 -17.00 -4.05
C VAL A 194 6.19 -15.76 -3.63
N VAL A 195 5.53 -14.81 -2.97
CA VAL A 195 6.13 -13.53 -2.60
C VAL A 195 7.04 -13.70 -1.37
N GLN A 196 6.69 -14.56 -0.41
CA GLN A 196 7.48 -14.84 0.79
C GLN A 196 8.90 -15.34 0.48
N GLY A 197 9.10 -16.09 -0.61
CA GLY A 197 10.42 -16.61 -1.00
C GLY A 197 11.45 -15.53 -1.37
N ASN A 198 10.99 -14.35 -1.80
CA ASN A 198 11.85 -13.27 -2.31
C ASN A 198 11.75 -11.96 -1.50
N THR A 199 10.80 -11.85 -0.58
CA THR A 199 10.54 -10.63 0.21
C THR A 199 11.69 -10.26 1.13
N ASP A 200 12.41 -11.23 1.71
CA ASP A 200 13.51 -10.95 2.62
C ASP A 200 14.66 -10.21 1.93
N ILE A 201 14.97 -10.55 0.67
CA ILE A 201 16.00 -9.88 -0.11
C ILE A 201 15.53 -8.47 -0.47
N PHE A 202 14.29 -8.34 -0.97
CA PHE A 202 13.73 -7.05 -1.35
C PHE A 202 13.65 -6.10 -0.14
N TRP A 203 13.18 -6.60 1.01
CA TRP A 203 13.10 -5.83 2.25
C TRP A 203 14.48 -5.39 2.74
N LYS A 204 15.50 -6.25 2.68
CA LYS A 204 16.89 -5.86 3.04
C LYS A 204 17.41 -4.72 2.16
N VAL A 205 17.13 -4.76 0.85
CA VAL A 205 17.50 -3.69 -0.09
C VAL A 205 16.73 -2.40 0.19
N GLN A 206 15.42 -2.47 0.39
CA GLN A 206 14.58 -1.32 0.74
C GLN A 206 15.04 -0.68 2.05
N ARG A 207 15.30 -1.49 3.07
CA ARG A 207 15.82 -1.04 4.36
C ARG A 207 17.16 -0.34 4.22
N TYR A 208 18.08 -0.86 3.40
CA TYR A 208 19.36 -0.20 3.14
C TYR A 208 19.17 1.19 2.55
N ASN A 209 18.35 1.31 1.50
CA ASN A 209 18.06 2.59 0.85
C ASN A 209 17.47 3.62 1.82
N LEU A 210 16.51 3.19 2.65
CA LEU A 210 15.90 4.03 3.69
C LEU A 210 16.94 4.49 4.72
N ILE A 211 17.80 3.59 5.23
CA ILE A 211 18.83 3.95 6.21
C ILE A 211 19.80 5.00 5.63
N VAL A 212 20.26 4.82 4.39
CA VAL A 212 21.14 5.78 3.71
C VAL A 212 20.45 7.15 3.57
N GLU A 213 19.15 7.16 3.26
CA GLU A 213 18.37 8.40 3.19
C GLU A 213 18.23 9.09 4.56
N TYR A 214 17.92 8.33 5.61
CA TYR A 214 17.80 8.86 6.97
C TYR A 214 19.13 9.40 7.52
N HIS A 215 20.25 8.76 7.18
CA HIS A 215 21.58 9.23 7.58
C HIS A 215 21.94 10.60 6.95
N GLY A 216 21.34 10.94 5.80
CA GLY A 216 21.50 12.25 5.18
C GLY A 216 20.62 13.36 5.77
N ARG A 217 19.68 13.02 6.66
CA ARG A 217 18.73 13.97 7.28
C ARG A 217 19.27 14.48 8.63
N PRO A 218 18.93 15.71 9.03
CA PRO A 218 19.34 16.24 10.33
C PRO A 218 18.77 15.41 11.47
N ALA A 219 19.56 15.17 12.52
CA ALA A 219 19.24 14.25 13.61
C ALA A 219 18.10 14.69 14.55
N LEU A 220 17.53 15.89 14.37
CA LEU A 220 16.46 16.39 15.23
C LEU A 220 15.10 15.80 14.83
N ALA A 221 14.31 15.44 15.83
CA ALA A 221 12.94 14.98 15.62
C ALA A 221 12.11 16.03 14.85
N PRO A 222 11.10 15.60 14.05
CA PRO A 222 10.27 16.49 13.24
C PRO A 222 9.76 17.78 13.93
N PRO A 223 9.30 17.79 15.21
CA PRO A 223 8.90 19.05 15.87
C PRO A 223 10.05 20.06 16.05
N PHE A 224 11.30 19.60 16.19
CA PHE A 224 12.47 20.45 16.43
C PHE A 224 13.31 20.73 15.18
N ILE A 225 12.93 20.16 14.02
CA ILE A 225 13.66 20.33 12.75
C ILE A 225 13.65 21.79 12.26
N ILE A 226 12.61 22.55 12.63
CA ILE A 226 12.45 23.96 12.28
C ILE A 226 13.64 24.78 12.79
N ILE A 227 14.11 24.52 14.02
CA ILE A 227 15.25 25.21 14.65
C ILE A 227 16.54 24.93 13.86
N ASN A 228 16.73 23.69 13.39
CA ASN A 228 17.89 23.34 12.59
C ASN A 228 17.85 23.99 11.20
N HIS A 229 16.68 24.05 10.56
CA HIS A 229 16.55 24.77 9.29
C HIS A 229 16.77 26.27 9.45
N ILE A 230 16.25 26.89 10.52
CA ILE A 230 16.49 28.29 10.84
C ILE A 230 17.99 28.54 11.06
N THR A 231 18.69 27.72 11.85
CA THR A 231 20.14 27.90 12.09
C THR A 231 20.98 27.69 10.83
N LEU A 232 20.59 26.77 9.92
CA LEU A 232 21.23 26.61 8.61
C LEU A 232 21.00 27.81 7.69
N VAL A 233 19.78 28.35 7.65
CA VAL A 233 19.46 29.55 6.87
C VAL A 233 20.20 30.76 7.43
N LEU A 234 20.20 30.94 8.75
CA LEU A 234 20.96 32.00 9.43
C LEU A 234 22.46 31.86 9.15
N ARG A 235 23.06 30.66 9.25
CA ARG A 235 24.47 30.45 8.88
C ARG A 235 24.75 30.79 7.42
N ARG A 236 23.84 30.52 6.49
CA ARG A 236 24.02 30.91 5.08
C ARG A 236 23.89 32.42 4.87
N LEU A 237 22.99 33.08 5.59
CA LEU A 237 22.83 34.53 5.56
C LEU A 237 24.03 35.25 6.19
N PHE A 238 24.54 34.76 7.32
CA PHE A 238 25.72 35.30 8.00
C PHE A 238 27.03 34.98 7.27
N ASN A 239 27.20 33.78 6.69
CA ASN A 239 28.40 33.44 5.90
C ASN A 239 28.48 34.23 4.59
N LYS A 240 27.37 34.81 4.12
CA LYS A 240 27.38 35.75 2.98
C LYS A 240 27.99 37.10 3.35
N MET A 241 28.14 37.40 4.65
CA MET A 241 28.80 38.62 5.15
C MET A 241 30.25 38.40 5.60
N GLU A 242 30.74 37.17 5.69
CA GLU A 242 32.06 36.86 6.25
C GLU A 242 32.84 35.91 5.33
N HIS A 243 33.10 36.36 4.11
CA HIS A 243 33.87 35.62 3.10
C HIS A 243 35.40 35.69 3.29
N GLU A 244 35.89 36.32 4.37
CA GLU A 244 37.32 36.62 4.60
C GLU A 244 37.99 35.87 5.77
N LYS A 245 37.27 35.15 6.65
CA LYS A 245 37.90 34.56 7.88
C LYS A 245 37.76 33.05 8.10
N LYS A 246 37.33 32.26 7.10
CA LYS A 246 36.98 30.83 7.30
C LYS A 246 38.01 29.77 6.91
N HIS A 247 39.27 30.12 6.64
CA HIS A 247 40.28 29.08 6.40
C HIS A 247 40.76 28.33 7.66
N LEU A 248 40.50 28.84 8.87
CA LEU A 248 41.04 28.24 10.11
C LEU A 248 40.06 27.30 10.85
N GLY A 249 38.75 27.39 10.56
CA GLY A 249 37.72 26.62 11.27
C GLY A 249 37.38 25.26 10.65
N GLU A 250 37.51 25.12 9.33
CA GLU A 250 37.17 23.86 8.62
C GLU A 250 38.19 22.74 8.86
N PHE A 251 39.44 23.08 9.22
CA PHE A 251 40.49 22.09 9.47
C PHE A 251 40.24 21.28 10.77
N LYS A 252 39.58 21.89 11.78
CA LYS A 252 39.41 21.26 13.10
C LYS A 252 38.23 20.28 13.16
N VAL A 253 37.16 20.53 12.40
CA VAL A 253 35.97 19.66 12.37
C VAL A 253 36.18 18.42 11.50
N ARG A 254 36.96 18.54 10.42
CA ARG A 254 37.24 17.42 9.49
C ARG A 254 38.12 16.33 10.12
N HIS A 255 39.09 16.71 10.97
CA HIS A 255 39.90 15.74 11.70
C HIS A 255 39.12 15.01 12.79
N GLY A 256 38.20 15.68 13.50
CA GLY A 256 37.39 15.05 14.55
C GLY A 256 36.43 13.98 14.04
N LEU A 257 35.76 14.22 12.91
CA LEU A 257 34.87 13.22 12.29
C LEU A 257 35.65 12.05 11.66
N CYS A 258 36.83 12.31 11.09
CA CYS A 258 37.67 11.26 10.51
C CYS A 258 38.21 10.30 11.59
N PHE A 259 38.57 10.83 12.77
CA PHE A 259 39.04 10.02 13.89
C PHE A 259 37.93 9.15 14.49
N MET A 260 36.69 9.65 14.52
CA MET A 260 35.54 8.90 15.06
C MET A 260 35.09 7.80 14.08
N ILE A 261 35.07 8.06 12.76
CA ILE A 261 34.75 7.06 11.73
C ILE A 261 35.85 5.98 11.63
N SER A 262 37.12 6.33 11.86
CA SER A 262 38.22 5.35 11.90
C SER A 262 38.17 4.45 13.14
N SER A 263 37.50 4.84 14.23
CA SER A 263 37.43 4.06 15.47
C SER A 263 36.31 3.00 15.47
N GLU A 264 35.32 3.10 14.58
CA GLU A 264 34.19 2.15 14.49
C GLU A 264 34.24 1.22 13.26
N ALA A 265 35.23 1.37 12.39
CA ALA A 265 35.58 0.33 11.43
C ALA A 265 36.19 -0.86 12.18
N SER A 266 35.33 -1.76 12.66
CA SER A 266 35.74 -2.92 13.45
C SER A 266 36.87 -3.71 12.74
N PRO A 267 37.96 -4.09 13.44
CA PRO A 267 39.03 -4.95 12.89
C PRO A 267 38.51 -6.32 12.43
N PHE A 268 37.25 -6.64 12.74
CA PHE A 268 36.51 -7.80 12.29
C PHE A 268 36.14 -7.76 10.79
N CYS A 269 35.82 -6.57 10.25
CA CYS A 269 35.36 -6.44 8.86
C CYS A 269 36.48 -6.68 7.84
N SER A 270 37.67 -6.10 8.08
CA SER A 270 38.86 -6.30 7.23
C SER A 270 39.35 -7.75 7.27
N ARG A 271 39.27 -8.41 8.45
CA ARG A 271 39.68 -9.81 8.62
C ARG A 271 38.72 -10.77 7.91
N CYS A 272 37.41 -10.48 7.92
CA CYS A 272 36.42 -11.24 7.15
C CYS A 272 36.58 -11.05 5.64
N LEU A 273 36.87 -9.84 5.15
CA LEU A 273 37.09 -9.59 3.71
C LEU A 273 38.35 -10.33 3.20
N LEU A 274 39.42 -10.33 4.00
CA LEU A 274 40.65 -11.06 3.69
C LEU A 274 40.42 -12.58 3.69
N CYS A 275 39.61 -13.09 4.65
CA CYS A 275 39.26 -14.50 4.73
C CYS A 275 38.39 -14.92 3.53
N PHE A 276 37.42 -14.09 3.14
CA PHE A 276 36.56 -14.31 1.98
C PHE A 276 37.37 -14.39 0.67
N HIS A 277 38.28 -13.43 0.43
CA HIS A 277 39.18 -13.47 -0.73
C HIS A 277 40.13 -14.68 -0.72
N ARG A 278 40.56 -15.15 0.45
CA ARG A 278 41.41 -16.35 0.57
C ARG A 278 40.65 -17.62 0.24
N VAL A 279 39.40 -17.74 0.70
CA VAL A 279 38.52 -18.88 0.41
C VAL A 279 38.12 -18.91 -1.07
N ASP A 280 37.83 -17.75 -1.68
CA ASP A 280 37.53 -17.67 -3.12
C ASP A 280 38.72 -18.07 -4.00
N ASN A 281 39.94 -17.65 -3.63
CA ASN A 281 41.14 -18.06 -4.35
C ASN A 281 41.46 -19.54 -4.17
N LEU A 282 41.24 -20.10 -2.98
CA LEU A 282 41.35 -21.54 -2.73
C LEU A 282 40.31 -22.34 -3.54
N SER A 283 39.07 -21.86 -3.62
CA SER A 283 38.00 -22.47 -4.42
C SER A 283 38.37 -22.52 -5.91
N LYS A 284 38.94 -21.44 -6.45
CA LYS A 284 39.46 -21.38 -7.83
C LYS A 284 40.67 -22.29 -8.07
N TYR A 285 41.51 -22.49 -7.06
CA TYR A 285 42.65 -23.40 -7.15
C TYR A 285 42.20 -24.87 -7.13
N PHE A 286 41.23 -25.21 -6.28
CA PHE A 286 40.64 -26.55 -6.20
C PHE A 286 39.85 -26.91 -7.47
N SER A 287 39.14 -25.96 -8.09
CA SER A 287 38.49 -26.20 -9.38
C SER A 287 39.52 -26.44 -10.50
N GLY A 288 40.64 -25.70 -10.50
CA GLY A 288 41.76 -25.94 -11.41
C GLY A 288 42.41 -27.32 -11.25
N LEU A 289 42.61 -27.79 -10.01
CA LEU A 289 43.13 -29.13 -9.73
C LEU A 289 42.17 -30.24 -10.21
N LYS A 290 40.86 -30.03 -10.06
CA LYS A 290 39.84 -30.97 -10.54
C LYS A 290 39.80 -31.08 -12.07
N GLU A 291 40.13 -29.98 -12.76
CA GLU A 291 40.27 -29.94 -14.22
C GLU A 291 41.54 -30.68 -14.69
N GLN A 292 42.64 -30.56 -13.94
CA GLN A 292 43.89 -31.29 -14.20
C GLN A 292 43.74 -32.80 -13.95
N GLU A 293 43.03 -33.20 -12.89
CA GLU A 293 42.73 -34.61 -12.60
C GLU A 293 41.89 -35.26 -13.72
N LYS A 294 40.93 -34.52 -14.28
CA LYS A 294 40.17 -34.98 -15.46
C LYS A 294 41.06 -35.16 -16.69
N ARG A 295 41.99 -34.23 -16.95
CA ARG A 295 42.93 -34.35 -18.08
C ARG A 295 43.90 -35.52 -17.90
N PHE A 296 44.34 -35.77 -16.66
CA PHE A 296 45.20 -36.91 -16.34
C PHE A 296 44.48 -38.25 -16.57
N LYS A 297 43.20 -38.36 -16.17
CA LYS A 297 42.37 -39.55 -16.45
C LYS A 297 42.11 -39.78 -17.95
N VAL A 298 42.01 -38.72 -18.74
CA VAL A 298 41.90 -38.83 -20.21
C VAL A 298 43.22 -39.28 -20.84
N LEU A 299 44.36 -38.80 -20.34
CA LEU A 299 45.68 -39.25 -20.79
C LEU A 299 45.95 -40.71 -20.41
N GLU A 300 45.59 -41.14 -19.19
CA GLU A 300 45.66 -42.56 -18.80
C GLU A 300 44.79 -43.44 -19.70
N ALA A 301 43.58 -42.99 -20.06
CA ALA A 301 42.69 -43.72 -20.97
C ALA A 301 43.22 -43.79 -22.42
N GLN A 302 44.00 -42.79 -22.85
CA GLN A 302 44.66 -42.81 -24.16
C GLN A 302 45.88 -43.73 -24.16
N VAL A 303 46.68 -43.73 -23.08
CA VAL A 303 47.84 -44.61 -22.94
C VAL A 303 47.43 -46.08 -22.81
N SER A 304 46.31 -46.38 -22.14
CA SER A 304 45.76 -47.74 -22.05
C SER A 304 45.11 -48.25 -23.35
N SER A 305 44.89 -47.39 -24.34
CA SER A 305 44.39 -47.75 -25.68
C SER A 305 45.49 -48.01 -26.72
N ILE A 306 46.75 -47.77 -26.35
CA ILE A 306 47.94 -47.91 -27.21
C ILE A 306 48.74 -49.20 -26.85
N PHE A 307 48.37 -49.88 -25.77
CA PHE A 307 48.84 -51.22 -25.39
C PHE A 307 47.72 -52.25 -25.48
#